data_AF-A0A976SLA5-F1
#
_entry.id   AF-A0A976SLA5-F1
#
_cell.length_a   1.000
_cell.length_b   1.000
_cell.length_c   1.000
_cell.angle_alpha   90.00
_cell.angle_beta   90.00
_cell.angle_gamma   90.00
#
_symmetry.space_group_name_H-M   'P 1'
#
loop_
_entity.id
_entity.type
_entity.pdbx_description
1 polymer ?
#
loop_
_entity_poly.entity_id
_entity_poly.type
_entity_poly.pdbx_seq_one_letter_code
_entity_poly.pdbx_strand_id
1 'polypeptide(L)'
;MNSNVENVNDLLYKRNQYHHLVDSLPFVDTVPADLEHVIKDLVNDEMKLILEESGLSESQLLDRYLDPLPFNFTPNGCLYNKEIDRINNGAEMEKLDFSRYSPISSHKDFKTKMNRIKMLMEYSHDSLINLELMDRYKEGSWLKHLDSLTLLKLSMEKRKKDLDSKLNELNKRRKLSQIDTANQLRSINQEYEEYKLRLVH
;
A
#
# COMPACT_ATOMS: atom_id res chain seq x y z
N MET A 1 -30.40 33.16 21.02
CA MET A 1 -28.93 33.14 20.83
C MET A 1 -28.35 32.09 21.77
N ASN A 2 -28.48 30.82 21.42
CA ASN A 2 -28.02 29.73 22.27
C ASN A 2 -27.04 28.87 21.45
N SER A 3 -25.76 29.03 21.76
CA SER A 3 -24.79 27.96 21.93
C SER A 3 -24.98 26.70 21.07
N ASN A 4 -24.52 26.74 19.83
CA ASN A 4 -24.05 25.55 19.11
C ASN A 4 -22.74 25.91 18.41
N VAL A 5 -21.72 26.22 19.22
CA VAL A 5 -20.33 26.07 18.77
C VAL A 5 -20.06 24.57 18.89
N GLU A 6 -20.61 23.80 17.96
CA GLU A 6 -20.30 22.38 17.87
C GLU A 6 -18.82 22.24 17.56
N ASN A 7 -18.16 21.39 18.33
CA ASN A 7 -16.73 21.10 18.26
C ASN A 7 -16.28 20.93 16.80
N VAL A 8 -15.53 21.91 16.30
CA VAL A 8 -14.89 21.88 14.97
C VAL A 8 -13.87 20.73 14.84
N ASN A 9 -13.56 20.05 15.95
CA ASN A 9 -12.62 18.93 16.04
C ASN A 9 -13.26 17.53 16.12
N ASP A 10 -14.59 17.40 16.16
CA ASP A 10 -15.22 16.08 16.15
C ASP A 10 -15.35 15.54 14.72
N LEU A 11 -15.02 14.25 14.55
CA LEU A 11 -15.14 13.53 13.28
C LEU A 11 -16.61 13.56 12.80
N LEU A 12 -16.85 13.88 11.53
CA LEU A 12 -18.19 14.12 10.97
C LEU A 12 -19.16 12.96 11.23
N TYR A 13 -18.69 11.71 11.22
CA TYR A 13 -19.54 10.54 11.47
C TYR A 13 -20.10 10.49 12.91
N LYS A 14 -19.45 11.13 13.89
CA LYS A 14 -19.90 11.19 15.29
C LYS A 14 -21.07 12.14 15.49
N ARG A 15 -21.35 13.02 14.52
CA ARG A 15 -22.52 13.91 14.55
C ARG A 15 -23.83 13.14 14.45
N ASN A 16 -23.81 11.93 13.87
CA ASN A 16 -24.99 11.07 13.81
C ASN A 16 -25.15 10.30 15.13
N GLN A 17 -26.29 10.49 15.80
CA GLN A 17 -26.61 9.85 17.09
C GLN A 17 -26.51 8.32 17.04
N TYR A 18 -26.84 7.73 15.89
CA TYR A 18 -26.91 6.29 15.69
C TYR A 18 -25.74 5.73 14.89
N HIS A 19 -24.59 6.43 14.86
CA HIS A 19 -23.41 5.99 14.10
C HIS A 19 -22.94 4.57 14.46
N HIS A 20 -23.22 4.11 15.70
CA HIS A 20 -22.84 2.79 16.21
C HIS A 20 -23.80 1.67 15.79
N LEU A 21 -24.96 2.02 15.22
CA LEU A 21 -25.97 1.08 14.72
C LEU A 21 -25.89 0.87 13.20
N VAL A 22 -24.93 1.52 12.53
CA VAL A 22 -24.73 1.38 11.09
C VAL A 22 -24.12 0.00 10.83
N ASP A 23 -24.96 -0.93 10.37
CA ASP A 23 -24.56 -2.24 9.89
C ASP A 23 -25.03 -2.43 8.44
N SER A 24 -24.28 -3.20 7.67
CA SER A 24 -24.65 -3.59 6.31
C SER A 24 -24.35 -5.08 6.12
N LEU A 25 -25.23 -5.79 5.42
CA LEU A 25 -25.11 -7.24 5.21
C LEU A 25 -24.76 -7.59 3.75
N PRO A 26 -23.51 -7.37 3.27
CA PRO A 26 -23.11 -7.61 1.88
C PRO A 26 -23.46 -8.97 1.29
N PHE A 27 -23.50 -10.04 2.09
CA PHE A 27 -23.82 -11.40 1.59
C PHE A 27 -25.32 -11.64 1.43
N VAL A 28 -26.16 -10.76 1.96
CA VAL A 28 -27.63 -10.87 1.96
C VAL A 28 -28.24 -9.76 1.09
N ASP A 29 -27.74 -8.54 1.25
CA ASP A 29 -28.18 -7.35 0.54
C ASP A 29 -27.37 -7.17 -0.75
N THR A 30 -27.73 -7.93 -1.78
CA THR A 30 -27.14 -7.71 -3.11
C THR A 30 -27.73 -6.45 -3.72
N VAL A 31 -26.94 -5.38 -3.76
CA VAL A 31 -27.32 -4.14 -4.43
C VAL A 31 -27.38 -4.39 -5.95
N PRO A 32 -28.51 -4.12 -6.62
CA PRO A 32 -28.58 -4.24 -8.08
C PRO A 32 -27.71 -3.15 -8.73
N ALA A 33 -26.99 -3.52 -9.79
CA ALA A 33 -26.00 -2.66 -10.45
C ALA A 33 -26.58 -1.30 -10.90
N ASP A 34 -27.88 -1.25 -11.24
CA ASP A 34 -28.56 -0.03 -11.67
C ASP A 34 -28.65 1.04 -10.55
N LEU A 35 -28.68 0.62 -9.29
CA LEU A 35 -28.76 1.53 -8.14
C LEU A 35 -27.39 2.07 -7.72
N GLU A 36 -26.28 1.47 -8.16
CA GLU A 36 -24.94 1.95 -7.79
C GLU A 36 -24.67 3.37 -8.27
N HIS A 37 -25.15 3.72 -9.46
CA HIS A 37 -25.00 5.07 -10.00
C HIS A 37 -25.79 6.09 -9.19
N VAL A 38 -27.03 5.78 -8.84
CA VAL A 38 -27.87 6.64 -8.00
C VAL A 38 -27.26 6.85 -6.62
N ILE A 39 -26.72 5.78 -6.02
CA ILE A 39 -26.02 5.86 -4.72
C ILE A 39 -24.79 6.75 -4.83
N LYS A 40 -23.99 6.60 -5.89
CA LYS A 40 -22.81 7.45 -6.11
C LYS A 40 -23.19 8.93 -6.29
N ASP A 41 -24.25 9.21 -7.03
CA ASP A 41 -24.72 10.58 -7.24
C ASP A 41 -25.19 11.22 -5.93
N LEU A 42 -25.97 10.49 -5.11
CA LEU A 42 -26.39 10.91 -3.78
C LEU A 42 -25.18 11.18 -2.86
N VAL A 43 -24.19 10.28 -2.85
CA VAL A 43 -22.97 10.47 -2.05
C VAL A 43 -22.19 11.69 -2.51
N ASN A 44 -22.12 11.94 -3.81
CA ASN A 44 -21.44 13.12 -4.36
C ASN A 44 -22.16 14.42 -3.99
N ASP A 45 -23.49 14.42 -3.96
CA ASP A 45 -24.26 15.59 -3.56
C ASP A 45 -24.10 15.88 -2.06
N GLU A 46 -24.15 14.86 -1.20
CA GLU A 46 -23.82 15.01 0.23
C GLU A 46 -22.38 15.49 0.44
N MET A 47 -21.41 14.99 -0.35
CA MET A 47 -20.03 15.45 -0.29
C MET A 47 -19.90 16.94 -0.62
N LYS A 48 -20.66 17.46 -1.60
CA LYS A 48 -20.68 18.90 -1.90
C LYS A 48 -21.24 19.70 -0.73
N LEU A 49 -22.36 19.26 -0.14
CA LEU A 49 -22.96 19.94 1.01
C LEU A 49 -21.98 20.00 2.20
N ILE A 50 -21.25 18.91 2.48
CA ILE A 50 -20.23 18.88 3.52
C ILE A 50 -19.10 19.89 3.24
N LEU A 51 -18.65 20.01 1.99
CA LEU A 51 -17.62 20.98 1.60
C LEU A 51 -18.12 22.42 1.73
N GLU A 52 -19.38 22.69 1.36
CA GLU A 52 -20.02 23.99 1.52
C GLU A 52 -20.19 24.38 3.00
N GLU A 53 -20.66 23.46 3.85
CA GLU A 53 -20.83 23.68 5.29
C GLU A 53 -19.50 23.88 6.02
N SER A 54 -18.47 23.14 5.61
CA SER A 54 -17.15 23.18 6.26
C SER A 54 -16.29 24.35 5.80
N GLY A 55 -16.54 24.91 4.61
CA GLY A 55 -15.78 26.01 4.02
C GLY A 55 -14.29 25.69 3.78
N LEU A 56 -13.93 24.41 3.81
CA LEU A 56 -12.57 23.89 3.70
C LEU A 56 -12.38 23.20 2.34
N SER A 57 -11.14 23.19 1.84
CA SER A 57 -10.79 22.36 0.68
C SER A 57 -10.80 20.88 1.08
N GLU A 58 -11.11 19.99 0.13
CA GLU A 58 -11.13 18.54 0.33
C GLU A 58 -9.86 18.02 1.02
N SER A 59 -8.68 18.47 0.58
CA SER A 59 -7.40 18.08 1.18
C SER A 59 -7.28 18.46 2.66
N GLN A 60 -7.73 19.66 3.03
CA GLN A 60 -7.70 20.15 4.41
C GLN A 60 -8.68 19.40 5.32
N LEU A 61 -9.77 18.89 4.74
CA LEU A 61 -10.71 18.03 5.46
C LEU A 61 -10.10 16.65 5.68
N LEU A 62 -9.51 16.04 4.66
CA LEU A 62 -8.85 14.73 4.74
C LEU A 62 -7.69 14.71 5.73
N ASP A 63 -6.90 15.79 5.81
CA ASP A 63 -5.80 15.92 6.78
C ASP A 63 -6.27 15.84 8.25
N ARG A 64 -7.57 16.06 8.53
CA ARG A 64 -8.15 15.86 9.87
C ARG A 64 -8.53 14.42 10.18
N TYR A 65 -8.77 13.60 9.14
CA TYR A 65 -9.16 12.19 9.28
C TYR A 65 -7.98 11.26 9.22
N LEU A 66 -6.96 11.64 8.45
CA LEU A 66 -5.78 10.84 8.20
C LEU A 66 -4.63 11.41 9.00
N ASP A 67 -4.23 10.72 10.06
CA ASP A 67 -2.92 10.96 10.64
C ASP A 67 -1.88 10.73 9.54
N PRO A 68 -0.89 11.63 9.38
CA PRO A 68 0.18 11.38 8.44
C PRO A 68 0.82 10.05 8.80
N LEU A 69 0.87 9.13 7.83
CA LEU A 69 1.52 7.85 8.01
C LEU A 69 2.90 8.12 8.62
N PRO A 70 3.30 7.44 9.70
CA PRO A 70 4.61 7.63 10.31
C PRO A 70 5.67 7.09 9.36
N PHE A 71 5.97 7.85 8.31
CA PHE A 71 7.13 7.65 7.49
C PHE A 71 8.29 8.16 8.30
N ASN A 72 8.93 7.26 9.05
CA ASN A 72 10.17 7.56 9.73
C ASN A 72 11.23 7.82 8.66
N PHE A 73 11.30 9.08 8.22
CA PHE A 73 12.40 9.61 7.44
C PHE A 73 13.63 9.54 8.32
N THR A 74 14.28 8.39 8.33
CA THR A 74 15.58 8.24 8.98
C THR A 74 16.58 8.97 8.09
N PRO A 75 17.24 10.04 8.55
CA PRO A 75 18.25 10.75 7.76
C PRO A 75 19.48 9.89 7.42
N ASN A 76 19.53 8.67 7.94
CA ASN A 76 20.69 7.80 7.89
C ASN A 76 20.64 6.89 6.66
N GLY A 77 21.19 7.39 5.55
CA GLY A 77 21.97 6.59 4.61
C GLY A 77 21.23 5.56 3.74
N CYS A 78 19.91 5.42 3.86
CA CYS A 78 19.17 4.52 2.98
C CYS A 78 19.21 5.06 1.54
N LEU A 79 19.71 4.25 0.60
CA LEU A 79 19.72 4.55 -0.84
C LEU A 79 18.33 4.95 -1.35
N TYR A 80 17.28 4.40 -0.74
CA TYR A 80 15.90 4.76 -1.01
C TYR A 80 15.59 6.24 -0.74
N ASN A 81 16.06 6.80 0.38
CA ASN A 81 15.76 8.20 0.74
C ASN A 81 16.43 9.17 -0.24
N LYS A 82 17.68 8.88 -0.62
CA LYS A 82 18.38 9.65 -1.67
C LYS A 82 17.67 9.58 -3.01
N GLU A 83 17.06 8.44 -3.32
CA GLU A 83 16.32 8.25 -4.57
C GLU A 83 14.98 8.99 -4.57
N ILE A 84 14.26 8.99 -3.45
CA ILE A 84 13.05 9.80 -3.26
C ILE A 84 13.38 11.29 -3.35
N ASP A 85 14.44 11.74 -2.71
CA ASP A 85 14.90 13.13 -2.80
C ASP A 85 15.31 13.49 -4.24
N ARG A 86 15.97 12.59 -4.98
CA ARG A 86 16.30 12.78 -6.41
C ARG A 86 15.04 12.96 -7.25
N ILE A 87 14.03 12.12 -7.06
CA ILE A 87 12.75 12.16 -7.78
C ILE A 87 12.00 13.46 -7.46
N ASN A 88 11.93 13.84 -6.19
CA ASN A 88 11.29 15.08 -5.75
C ASN A 88 11.98 16.32 -6.34
N ASN A 89 13.30 16.27 -6.51
CA ASN A 89 14.09 17.33 -7.14
C ASN A 89 14.11 17.27 -8.68
N GLY A 90 13.43 16.30 -9.30
CA GLY A 90 13.35 16.14 -10.75
C GLY A 90 14.69 15.87 -11.45
N ALA A 91 15.72 15.46 -10.71
CA ALA A 91 17.05 15.23 -11.26
C ALA A 91 17.11 13.90 -12.04
N GLU A 92 17.70 13.88 -13.24
CA GLU A 92 17.89 12.64 -14.00
C GLU A 92 18.83 11.67 -13.27
N MET A 93 18.65 10.36 -13.51
CA MET A 93 19.52 9.33 -12.93
C MET A 93 20.94 9.45 -13.50
N GLU A 94 21.95 9.45 -12.63
CA GLU A 94 23.35 9.51 -13.06
C GLU A 94 23.66 8.28 -13.93
N LYS A 95 24.12 8.54 -15.16
CA LYS A 95 24.53 7.47 -16.08
C LYS A 95 25.78 6.80 -15.53
N LEU A 96 25.91 5.49 -15.73
CA LEU A 96 27.12 4.75 -15.38
C LEU A 96 28.34 5.38 -16.09
N ASP A 97 29.30 5.85 -15.30
CA ASP A 97 30.53 6.45 -15.81
C ASP A 97 31.51 5.38 -16.29
N PHE A 98 31.53 5.14 -17.61
CA PHE A 98 32.51 4.27 -18.27
C PHE A 98 33.79 5.01 -18.71
N SER A 99 33.95 6.29 -18.39
CA SER A 99 35.10 7.10 -18.84
C SER A 99 36.44 6.53 -18.36
N ARG A 100 36.44 5.81 -17.24
CA ARG A 100 37.62 5.16 -16.65
C ARG A 100 38.16 3.98 -17.48
N TYR A 101 37.30 3.35 -18.29
CA TYR A 101 37.65 2.23 -19.15
C TYR A 101 37.87 2.63 -20.62
N SER A 102 37.75 3.93 -20.93
CA SER A 102 37.98 4.45 -22.28
C SER A 102 39.46 4.33 -22.69
N PRO A 103 39.77 3.97 -23.96
CA PRO A 103 41.14 3.79 -24.42
C PRO A 103 41.99 5.05 -24.22
N ILE A 104 43.27 4.85 -23.88
CA ILE A 104 44.21 5.94 -23.61
C ILE A 104 44.41 6.76 -24.89
N SER A 105 43.81 7.96 -24.95
CA SER A 105 43.99 8.91 -26.04
C SER A 105 45.47 9.32 -26.17
N SER A 106 45.97 9.38 -27.40
CA SER A 106 47.39 9.64 -27.73
C SER A 106 47.94 11.00 -27.26
N HIS A 107 47.10 11.95 -26.86
CA HIS A 107 47.50 13.35 -26.59
C HIS A 107 47.74 13.73 -25.12
N LYS A 108 47.66 12.80 -24.15
CA LYS A 108 47.88 13.13 -22.72
C LYS A 108 49.35 13.01 -22.30
N ASP A 109 49.75 13.82 -21.32
CA ASP A 109 51.07 13.84 -20.67
C ASP A 109 51.58 12.42 -20.36
N PHE A 110 52.83 12.12 -20.72
CA PHE A 110 53.44 10.79 -20.55
C PHE A 110 53.30 10.23 -19.11
N LYS A 111 53.43 11.09 -18.10
CA LYS A 111 53.27 10.72 -16.67
C LYS A 111 51.85 10.23 -16.35
N THR A 112 50.83 10.88 -16.92
CA THR A 112 49.42 10.48 -16.72
C THR A 112 49.11 9.16 -17.42
N LYS A 113 49.70 8.93 -18.61
CA LYS A 113 49.60 7.65 -19.32
C LYS A 113 50.25 6.51 -18.53
N MET A 114 51.46 6.72 -18.02
CA MET A 114 52.17 5.71 -17.22
C MET A 114 51.40 5.33 -15.96
N ASN A 115 50.84 6.31 -15.24
CA ASN A 115 50.02 6.04 -14.05
C ASN A 115 48.73 5.27 -14.40
N ARG A 116 48.10 5.58 -15.53
CA ARG A 116 46.91 4.85 -16.01
C ARG A 116 47.23 3.41 -16.40
N ILE A 117 48.37 3.17 -17.06
CA ILE A 117 48.81 1.82 -17.42
C ILE A 117 49.08 0.98 -16.16
N LYS A 118 49.77 1.56 -15.16
CA LYS A 118 49.97 0.89 -13.87
C LYS A 118 48.64 0.54 -13.21
N MET A 119 47.72 1.50 -13.14
CA MET A 119 46.39 1.28 -12.61
C MET A 119 45.65 0.15 -13.34
N LEU A 120 45.66 0.13 -14.68
CA LEU A 120 45.02 -0.92 -15.48
C LEU A 120 45.67 -2.28 -15.26
N MET A 121 46.98 -2.34 -15.09
CA MET A 121 47.71 -3.57 -14.79
C MET A 121 47.29 -4.15 -13.44
N GLU A 122 47.20 -3.33 -12.39
CA GLU A 122 46.69 -3.77 -11.08
C GLU A 122 45.24 -4.25 -11.18
N TYR A 123 44.36 -3.51 -11.86
CA TYR A 123 42.97 -3.94 -12.09
C TYR A 123 42.89 -5.27 -12.84
N SER A 124 43.75 -5.49 -13.84
CA SER A 124 43.79 -6.75 -14.58
C SER A 124 44.27 -7.90 -13.69
N HIS A 125 45.22 -7.65 -12.79
CA HIS A 125 45.69 -8.64 -11.83
C HIS A 125 44.59 -9.00 -10.81
N ASP A 126 43.94 -8.00 -10.23
CA ASP A 126 42.80 -8.19 -9.31
C ASP A 126 41.64 -8.90 -9.99
N SER A 127 41.31 -8.52 -11.23
CA SER A 127 40.27 -9.18 -12.01
C SER A 127 40.59 -10.66 -12.25
N LEU A 128 41.86 -11.01 -12.47
CA LEU A 128 42.29 -12.39 -12.65
C LEU A 128 42.14 -13.19 -11.36
N ILE A 129 42.58 -12.64 -10.22
CA ILE A 129 42.36 -13.26 -8.89
C ILE A 129 40.87 -13.47 -8.63
N ASN A 130 40.03 -12.46 -8.91
CA ASN A 130 38.59 -12.55 -8.74
C ASN A 130 37.96 -13.63 -9.64
N LEU A 131 38.43 -13.75 -10.89
CA LEU A 131 37.97 -14.80 -11.80
C LEU A 131 38.40 -16.19 -11.32
N GLU A 132 39.61 -16.35 -10.79
CA GLU A 132 40.05 -17.62 -10.20
C GLU A 132 39.21 -18.00 -8.97
N LEU A 133 38.93 -17.04 -8.09
CA LEU A 133 38.05 -17.25 -6.94
C LEU A 133 36.64 -17.62 -7.38
N MET A 134 36.10 -16.91 -8.36
CA MET A 134 34.79 -17.22 -8.93
C MET A 134 34.78 -18.62 -9.53
N ASP A 135 35.79 -18.99 -10.32
CA ASP A 135 35.84 -20.32 -10.95
C ASP A 135 35.87 -21.46 -9.93
N ARG A 136 36.62 -21.28 -8.83
CA ARG A 136 36.72 -22.27 -7.74
C ARG A 136 35.42 -22.42 -6.94
N TYR A 137 34.69 -21.33 -6.70
CA TYR A 137 33.55 -21.33 -5.77
C TYR A 137 32.17 -21.12 -6.42
N LYS A 138 32.10 -20.86 -7.74
CA LYS A 138 30.85 -20.53 -8.44
C LYS A 138 29.77 -21.57 -8.23
N GLU A 139 30.10 -22.86 -8.42
CA GLU A 139 29.10 -23.92 -8.41
C GLU A 139 28.53 -24.12 -7.00
N GLY A 140 29.39 -24.24 -5.99
CA GLY A 140 28.95 -24.41 -4.60
C GLY A 140 28.21 -23.20 -4.05
N SER A 141 28.63 -21.98 -4.41
CA SER A 141 27.93 -20.75 -4.00
C SER A 141 26.58 -20.62 -4.69
N TRP A 142 26.52 -20.90 -6.01
CA TRP A 142 25.30 -20.81 -6.80
C TRP A 142 24.25 -21.83 -6.37
N LEU A 143 24.65 -23.07 -6.11
CA LEU A 143 23.74 -24.11 -5.61
C LEU A 143 23.16 -23.73 -4.25
N LYS A 144 23.98 -23.27 -3.30
CA LYS A 144 23.49 -22.78 -1.99
C LYS A 144 22.56 -21.58 -2.12
N HIS A 145 22.84 -20.68 -3.05
CA HIS A 145 21.98 -19.53 -3.31
C HIS A 145 20.63 -19.99 -3.89
N LEU A 146 20.64 -20.93 -4.83
CA LEU A 146 19.43 -21.53 -5.39
C LEU A 146 18.61 -22.26 -4.32
N ASP A 147 19.25 -23.02 -3.43
CA ASP A 147 18.58 -23.67 -2.30
C ASP A 147 17.94 -22.66 -1.36
N SER A 148 18.66 -21.57 -1.05
CA SER A 148 18.13 -20.48 -0.22
C SER A 148 16.93 -19.80 -0.88
N LEU A 149 16.99 -19.59 -2.20
CA LEU A 149 15.92 -18.97 -2.97
C LEU A 149 14.69 -19.88 -3.07
N THR A 150 14.88 -21.18 -3.26
CA THR A 150 13.77 -22.15 -3.32
C THR A 150 13.10 -22.30 -1.95
N LEU A 151 13.86 -22.33 -0.86
CA LEU A 151 13.32 -22.31 0.51
C LEU A 151 12.54 -21.03 0.80
N LEU A 152 13.06 -19.87 0.36
CA LEU A 152 12.36 -18.60 0.50
C LEU A 152 11.04 -18.60 -0.27
N LYS A 153 11.04 -19.07 -1.52
CA LYS A 153 9.84 -19.22 -2.33
C LYS A 153 8.80 -20.11 -1.64
N LEU A 154 9.21 -21.28 -1.16
CA LEU A 154 8.31 -22.22 -0.48
C LEU A 154 7.74 -21.63 0.81
N SER A 155 8.54 -20.87 1.56
CA SER A 155 8.09 -20.14 2.75
C SER A 155 7.05 -19.07 2.40
N MET A 156 7.27 -18.30 1.33
CA MET A 156 6.30 -17.31 0.85
C MET A 156 5.00 -17.95 0.36
N GLU A 157 5.08 -19.03 -0.40
CA GLU A 157 3.90 -19.77 -0.87
C GLU A 157 3.09 -20.35 0.28
N LYS A 158 3.76 -20.88 1.32
CA LYS A 158 3.09 -21.34 2.54
C LYS A 158 2.36 -20.20 3.24
N ARG A 159 3.02 -19.05 3.44
CA ARG A 159 2.39 -17.87 4.05
C ARG A 159 1.18 -17.39 3.25
N LYS A 160 1.27 -17.40 1.93
CA LYS A 160 0.14 -17.08 1.05
C LYS A 160 -1.03 -18.03 1.28
N LYS A 161 -0.79 -19.34 1.26
CA LYS A 161 -1.84 -20.35 1.51
C LYS A 161 -2.47 -20.21 2.91
N ASP A 162 -1.66 -19.90 3.93
CA ASP A 162 -2.15 -19.67 5.28
C ASP A 162 -3.05 -18.42 5.35
N LEU A 163 -2.67 -17.33 4.67
CA LEU A 163 -3.48 -16.12 4.56
C LEU A 163 -4.78 -16.35 3.80
N ASP A 164 -4.72 -17.05 2.66
CA ASP A 164 -5.91 -17.40 1.87
C ASP A 164 -6.87 -18.28 2.69
N SER A 165 -6.34 -19.21 3.48
CA SER A 165 -7.15 -20.07 4.36
C SER A 165 -7.84 -19.25 5.46
N LYS A 166 -7.12 -18.33 6.11
CA LYS A 166 -7.67 -17.42 7.12
C LYS A 166 -8.73 -16.49 6.53
N LEU A 167 -8.50 -15.96 5.33
CA LEU A 167 -9.45 -15.12 4.61
C LEU A 167 -10.74 -15.89 4.29
N ASN A 168 -10.60 -17.13 3.82
CA ASN A 168 -11.74 -17.99 3.52
C ASN A 168 -12.54 -18.36 4.78
N GLU A 169 -11.86 -18.67 5.89
CA GLU A 169 -12.51 -18.93 7.17
C GLU A 169 -13.28 -17.70 7.68
N LEU A 170 -12.64 -16.53 7.62
CA LEU A 170 -13.25 -15.26 8.00
C LEU A 170 -14.48 -14.95 7.13
N ASN A 171 -14.39 -15.14 5.82
CA ASN A 171 -15.53 -14.94 4.91
C ASN A 171 -16.66 -15.93 5.18
N LYS A 172 -16.35 -17.20 5.44
CA LYS A 172 -17.36 -18.20 5.84
C LYS A 172 -18.06 -17.80 7.14
N ARG A 173 -17.30 -17.37 8.15
CA ARG A 173 -17.85 -16.90 9.44
C ARG A 173 -18.73 -15.67 9.26
N ARG A 174 -18.29 -14.68 8.48
CA ARG A 174 -19.10 -13.50 8.14
C ARG A 174 -20.39 -13.89 7.43
N LYS A 175 -20.30 -14.76 6.43
CA LYS A 175 -21.47 -15.22 5.67
C LYS A 175 -22.50 -15.93 6.57
N LEU A 176 -22.06 -16.83 7.45
CA LEU A 176 -22.95 -17.50 8.41
C LEU A 176 -23.62 -16.50 9.34
N SER A 177 -22.83 -15.63 9.97
CA SER A 177 -23.36 -14.59 10.87
C SER A 177 -24.38 -13.69 10.18
N GLN A 178 -24.13 -13.26 8.94
CA GLN A 178 -25.07 -12.40 8.21
C GLN A 178 -26.34 -13.13 7.81
N ILE A 179 -26.25 -14.42 7.44
CA ILE A 179 -27.43 -15.24 7.14
C ILE A 179 -28.29 -15.44 8.40
N ASP A 180 -27.66 -15.70 9.54
CA ASP A 180 -28.35 -15.86 10.82
C ASP A 180 -29.07 -14.57 11.22
N THR A 181 -28.39 -13.42 11.16
CA THR A 181 -28.98 -12.10 11.41
C THR A 181 -30.12 -11.81 10.44
N ALA A 182 -29.98 -12.14 9.16
CA ALA A 182 -31.03 -11.93 8.17
C ALA A 182 -32.27 -12.80 8.42
N ASN A 183 -32.09 -14.03 8.87
CA ASN A 183 -33.20 -14.90 9.26
C ASN A 183 -33.94 -14.35 10.48
N GLN A 184 -33.21 -13.85 11.48
CA GLN A 184 -33.80 -13.17 12.64
C GLN A 184 -34.57 -11.91 12.21
N LEU A 185 -34.00 -11.10 11.32
CA LEU A 185 -34.65 -9.90 10.80
C LEU A 185 -35.94 -10.23 10.04
N ARG A 186 -35.95 -11.31 9.24
CA ARG A 186 -37.15 -11.79 8.55
C ARG A 186 -38.23 -12.24 9.54
N SER A 187 -37.86 -12.95 10.61
CA SER A 187 -38.79 -13.35 11.68
C SER A 187 -39.42 -12.13 12.35
N ILE A 188 -38.61 -11.16 12.75
CA ILE A 188 -39.07 -9.93 13.39
C ILE A 188 -39.96 -9.11 12.44
N ASN A 189 -39.60 -9.02 11.16
CA ASN A 189 -40.42 -8.33 10.17
C ASN A 189 -41.78 -9.01 9.97
N GLN A 190 -41.82 -10.34 9.96
CA GLN A 190 -43.09 -11.07 9.89
C GLN A 190 -43.95 -10.82 11.13
N GLU A 191 -43.38 -10.92 12.33
CA GLU A 191 -44.08 -10.60 13.57
C GLU A 191 -44.61 -9.15 13.56
N TYR A 192 -43.80 -8.21 13.10
CA TYR A 192 -44.19 -6.80 12.99
C TYR A 192 -45.39 -6.60 12.06
N GLU A 193 -45.38 -7.21 10.87
CA GLU A 193 -46.52 -7.14 9.95
C GLU A 193 -47.78 -7.80 10.53
N GLU A 194 -47.64 -8.93 11.24
CA GLU A 194 -48.75 -9.57 11.95
C GLU A 194 -49.34 -8.68 13.06
N TYR A 195 -48.49 -8.02 13.86
CA TYR A 195 -48.94 -7.05 14.88
C TYR A 195 -49.63 -5.84 14.26
N LYS A 196 -49.09 -5.31 13.16
CA LYS A 196 -49.67 -4.17 12.44
C LYS A 196 -51.04 -4.51 11.88
N LEU A 197 -51.22 -5.71 11.32
CA LEU A 197 -52.52 -6.18 10.84
C LEU A 197 -53.53 -6.36 11.98
N ARG A 198 -53.10 -6.83 13.16
CA ARG A 198 -53.97 -6.90 14.36
C ARG A 198 -54.37 -5.54 14.93
N LEU A 199 -53.54 -4.51 14.80
CA LEU A 199 -53.84 -3.16 15.29
C LEU A 199 -54.82 -2.39 14.39
N VAL A 200 -55.03 -2.86 13.16
CA VAL A 200 -55.95 -2.29 12.17
C VAL A 200 -57.34 -2.95 12.22
N HIS A 201 -57.55 -3.95 13.09
CA HIS A 201 -58.86 -4.54 13.41
C HIS A 201 -59.23 -4.28 14.86
#